data_AF-A0A9D7NHX1-F1
#
_entry.id   AF-A0A9D7NHX1-F1
#
_cell.length_a   1.000
_cell.length_b   1.000
_cell.length_c   1.000
_cell.angle_alpha   90.00
_cell.angle_beta   90.00
_cell.angle_gamma   90.00
#
_symmetry.space_group_name_H-M   'P 1'
#
loop_
_entity.id
_entity.type
_entity.pdbx_description
1 polymer ?
#
loop_
_entity_poly.entity_id
_entity_poly.type
_entity_poly.pdbx_seq_one_letter_code
_entity_poly.pdbx_strand_id
1 'polypeptide(L)'
;MNRVDRLMGIVTTLQSKKHLSAEAIAQRFEISVRTVYRDIRALDEIGIPVGFEPGRGYFVMQGYFLPPVVFSNEEANALTLMEPLVMRFADQGIRRHYASALNKVKAVLKNVQKDKMDQMHDSVQALRPSCLQNDYDYLAEIQNAIVNKTI
;
A
#
# COMPACT_ATOMS: atom_id res chain seq x y z
N MET A 1 -10.21 10.85 22.79
CA MET A 1 -9.57 9.99 21.77
C MET A 1 -8.98 10.86 20.67
N ASN A 2 -7.71 10.67 20.31
CA ASN A 2 -7.07 11.40 19.22
C ASN A 2 -7.75 11.06 17.89
N ARG A 3 -7.81 12.01 16.95
CA ARG A 3 -8.40 11.80 15.62
C ARG A 3 -7.67 10.71 14.84
N VAL A 4 -6.35 10.62 14.95
CA VAL A 4 -5.55 9.59 14.26
C VAL A 4 -5.90 8.19 14.77
N ASP A 5 -5.90 8.00 16.10
CA ASP A 5 -6.29 6.73 16.73
C ASP A 5 -7.70 6.31 16.31
N ARG A 6 -8.59 7.29 16.16
CA ARG A 6 -9.98 7.04 15.73
C ARG A 6 -10.09 6.64 14.28
N LEU A 7 -9.39 7.31 13.37
CA LEU A 7 -9.36 6.93 11.96
C LEU A 7 -8.80 5.51 11.80
N MET A 8 -7.68 5.20 12.47
CA MET A 8 -7.13 3.84 12.48
C MET A 8 -8.10 2.82 13.09
N GLY A 9 -8.76 3.16 14.20
CA GLY A 9 -9.77 2.31 14.82
C GLY A 9 -10.95 2.01 13.89
N ILE A 10 -11.45 3.01 13.16
CA ILE A 10 -12.53 2.87 12.18
C ILE A 10 -12.10 1.91 11.08
N VAL A 11 -10.92 2.10 10.49
CA VAL A 11 -10.37 1.24 9.44
C VAL A 11 -10.28 -0.21 9.91
N THR A 12 -9.65 -0.47 11.06
CA THR A 12 -9.53 -1.83 11.62
C THR A 12 -10.91 -2.46 11.89
N THR A 13 -11.87 -1.65 12.34
CA THR A 13 -13.24 -2.14 12.58
C THR A 13 -13.91 -2.53 11.26
N LEU A 14 -13.76 -1.73 10.21
CA LEU A 14 -14.30 -2.01 8.87
C LEU A 14 -13.56 -3.15 8.15
N GLN A 15 -12.29 -3.41 8.48
CA GLN A 15 -11.57 -4.60 8.01
C GLN A 15 -12.10 -5.89 8.66
N SER A 16 -12.46 -5.83 9.95
CA SER A 16 -12.92 -7.01 10.71
C SER A 16 -14.35 -7.44 10.40
N LYS A 17 -15.18 -6.56 9.84
CA LYS A 17 -16.61 -6.79 9.60
C LYS A 17 -16.98 -6.40 8.17
N LYS A 18 -17.86 -7.19 7.54
CA LYS A 18 -18.29 -6.93 6.15
C LYS A 18 -18.92 -5.55 5.94
N HIS A 19 -19.80 -5.10 6.86
CA HIS A 19 -20.48 -3.79 6.76
C HIS A 19 -20.77 -3.22 8.16
N LEU A 20 -20.80 -1.89 8.29
CA LEU A 20 -21.13 -1.17 9.53
C LEU A 20 -21.89 0.12 9.26
N SER A 21 -23.02 0.34 9.94
CA SER A 21 -23.77 1.60 9.80
C SER A 21 -23.05 2.79 10.45
N ALA A 22 -23.39 4.01 10.03
CA ALA A 22 -22.81 5.23 10.60
C ALA A 22 -23.11 5.35 12.10
N GLU A 23 -24.30 4.93 12.52
CA GLU A 23 -24.78 4.90 13.90
C GLU A 23 -23.98 3.91 14.74
N ALA A 24 -23.68 2.73 14.19
CA ALA A 24 -22.86 1.72 14.87
C ALA A 24 -21.41 2.19 15.05
N ILE A 25 -20.84 2.88 14.05
CA ILE A 25 -19.52 3.51 14.17
C ILE A 25 -19.57 4.62 15.22
N ALA A 26 -20.59 5.47 15.18
CA ALA A 26 -20.79 6.57 16.12
C ALA A 26 -20.87 6.07 17.56
N GLN A 27 -21.65 5.02 17.82
CA GLN A 27 -21.80 4.40 19.13
C GLN A 27 -20.48 3.77 19.61
N ARG A 28 -19.78 3.04 18.74
CA ARG A 28 -18.54 2.34 19.11
C ARG A 28 -17.40 3.28 19.49
N PHE A 29 -17.31 4.43 18.84
CA PHE A 29 -16.27 5.43 19.08
C PHE A 29 -16.74 6.60 19.94
N GLU A 30 -17.97 6.55 20.47
CA GLU A 30 -18.59 7.59 21.31
C GLU A 30 -18.55 8.98 20.65
N ILE A 31 -18.89 9.04 19.36
CA ILE A 31 -18.91 10.28 18.56
C ILE A 31 -20.28 10.49 17.92
N SER A 32 -20.52 11.68 17.37
CA SER A 32 -21.72 11.94 16.57
C SER A 32 -21.62 11.34 15.17
N VAL A 33 -22.77 11.00 14.58
CA VAL A 33 -22.88 10.53 13.18
C VAL A 33 -22.28 11.53 12.19
N ARG A 34 -22.43 12.84 12.45
CA ARG A 34 -21.78 13.90 11.65
C ARG A 34 -20.26 13.79 11.67
N THR A 35 -19.68 13.40 12.81
CA THR A 35 -18.23 13.18 12.93
C THR A 35 -17.81 11.94 12.15
N VAL A 36 -18.62 10.89 12.16
CA VAL A 36 -18.40 9.69 11.33
C VAL A 36 -18.31 10.06 9.86
N TYR A 37 -19.28 10.81 9.31
CA TYR A 37 -19.24 11.21 7.90
C TYR A 37 -17.98 12.00 7.53
N ARG A 38 -17.53 12.89 8.42
CA ARG A 38 -16.30 13.65 8.21
C ARG A 38 -15.07 12.76 8.28
N ASP A 39 -15.05 11.79 9.18
CA ASP A 39 -13.94 10.85 9.32
C ASP A 39 -13.89 9.86 8.14
N ILE A 40 -15.03 9.36 7.63
CA ILE A 40 -15.09 8.58 6.40
C ILE A 40 -14.55 9.36 5.20
N ARG A 41 -14.95 10.64 5.06
CA ARG A 41 -14.39 11.50 4.00
C ARG A 41 -12.88 11.67 4.14
N ALA A 42 -12.38 11.85 5.36
CA ALA A 42 -10.95 11.96 5.61
C ALA A 42 -10.19 10.65 5.30
N LEU A 43 -10.82 9.48 5.48
CA LEU A 43 -10.25 8.19 5.08
C LEU A 43 -10.12 8.09 3.55
N ASP A 44 -11.13 8.56 2.82
CA ASP A 44 -11.11 8.59 1.36
C ASP A 44 -10.03 9.55 0.82
N GLU A 45 -9.89 10.73 1.44
CA GLU A 45 -8.85 11.72 1.12
C GLU A 45 -7.41 11.19 1.31
N ILE A 46 -7.19 10.25 2.24
CA ILE A 46 -5.89 9.58 2.43
C ILE A 46 -5.75 8.29 1.62
N GLY A 47 -6.70 8.05 0.70
CA GLY A 47 -6.66 6.94 -0.26
C GLY A 47 -7.12 5.60 0.31
N ILE A 48 -7.89 5.57 1.41
CA ILE A 48 -8.56 4.37 1.90
C ILE A 48 -9.97 4.31 1.31
N PRO A 49 -10.24 3.43 0.33
CA PRO A 49 -11.51 3.36 -0.37
C PRO A 49 -12.56 2.74 0.53
N VAL A 50 -13.36 3.61 1.16
CA VAL A 50 -14.53 3.22 1.95
C VAL A 50 -15.76 3.29 1.05
N GLY A 51 -16.35 2.12 0.78
CA GLY A 51 -17.63 2.01 0.10
C GLY A 51 -18.81 2.18 1.05
N PHE A 52 -19.98 2.49 0.49
CA PHE A 52 -21.25 2.54 1.20
C PHE A 52 -22.28 1.69 0.46
N GLU A 53 -22.92 0.77 1.17
CA GLU A 53 -24.04 -0.02 0.64
C GLU A 53 -25.34 0.39 1.36
N PRO A 54 -26.35 0.91 0.65
CA PRO A 54 -27.63 1.30 1.24
C PRO A 54 -28.25 0.16 2.04
N GLY A 55 -28.67 0.45 3.28
CA GLY A 55 -29.25 -0.55 4.18
C GLY A 55 -28.26 -1.50 4.87
N ARG A 56 -26.98 -1.52 4.47
CA ARG A 56 -25.93 -2.31 5.16
C ARG A 56 -24.87 -1.45 5.84
N GLY A 57 -24.56 -0.28 5.28
CA GLY A 57 -23.60 0.68 5.84
C GLY A 57 -22.27 0.72 5.10
N TYR A 58 -21.25 1.20 5.78
CA TYR A 58 -19.89 1.38 5.27
C TYR A 58 -19.07 0.09 5.29
N PHE A 59 -18.17 -0.05 4.32
CA PHE A 59 -17.23 -1.15 4.20
C PHE A 59 -15.92 -0.66 3.56
N VAL A 60 -14.81 -1.36 3.79
CA VAL A 60 -13.58 -1.13 3.02
C VAL A 60 -13.66 -1.98 1.76
N MET A 61 -13.37 -1.41 0.58
CA MET A 61 -13.41 -2.16 -0.67
C MET A 61 -12.53 -3.41 -0.62
N GLN A 62 -13.09 -4.52 -1.12
CA GLN A 62 -12.42 -5.81 -1.12
C GLN A 62 -11.11 -5.74 -1.91
N GLY A 63 -10.04 -6.28 -1.35
CA GLY A 63 -8.71 -6.26 -1.96
C GLY A 63 -7.89 -4.98 -1.73
N TYR A 64 -8.43 -3.97 -1.03
CA TYR A 64 -7.63 -2.79 -0.67
C TYR A 64 -6.52 -3.12 0.33
N PHE A 65 -6.85 -3.89 1.37
CA PHE A 65 -5.85 -4.47 2.25
C PHE A 65 -5.56 -5.90 1.78
N LEU A 66 -4.32 -6.15 1.40
CA LEU A 66 -3.84 -7.52 1.27
C LEU A 66 -3.94 -8.19 2.65
N PRO A 67 -4.42 -9.45 2.73
CA PRO A 67 -4.35 -10.20 3.97
C PRO A 67 -2.89 -10.25 4.47
N PRO A 68 -2.63 -10.40 5.78
CA PRO A 68 -1.28 -10.48 6.30
C PRO A 68 -0.45 -11.53 5.54
N VAL A 69 0.55 -11.07 4.80
CA VAL A 69 1.46 -11.93 4.03
C VAL A 69 2.70 -12.17 4.87
N VAL A 70 3.01 -13.43 5.13
CA VAL A 70 4.25 -13.84 5.80
C VAL A 70 5.29 -14.08 4.71
N PHE A 71 6.40 -13.36 4.78
CA PHE A 71 7.55 -13.58 3.90
C PHE A 71 8.62 -14.41 4.63
N SER A 72 9.19 -15.38 3.93
CA SER A 72 10.46 -16.00 4.29
C SER A 72 11.63 -15.01 4.10
N ASN A 73 12.79 -15.34 4.68
CA ASN A 73 13.99 -14.53 4.50
C ASN A 73 14.42 -14.50 3.03
N GLU A 74 14.29 -15.64 2.36
CA GLU A 74 14.71 -15.85 0.98
C GLU A 74 13.83 -15.03 0.02
N GLU A 75 12.51 -15.01 0.23
CA GLU A 75 11.58 -14.17 -0.55
C GLU A 75 11.86 -12.68 -0.35
N ALA A 76 12.12 -12.24 0.89
CA ALA A 76 12.47 -10.86 1.20
C ALA A 76 13.79 -10.42 0.55
N ASN A 77 14.81 -11.29 0.59
CA ASN A 77 16.10 -11.04 -0.04
C ASN A 77 15.98 -10.98 -1.56
N ALA A 78 15.19 -11.87 -2.17
CA ALA A 78 14.95 -11.87 -3.61
C ALA A 78 14.29 -10.56 -4.07
N LEU A 79 13.32 -10.05 -3.32
CA LEU A 79 12.72 -8.75 -3.59
C LEU A 79 13.75 -7.62 -3.42
N THR A 80 14.59 -7.65 -2.39
CA THR A 80 15.57 -6.59 -2.15
C THR A 80 16.66 -6.54 -3.23
N LEU A 81 17.10 -7.71 -3.72
CA LEU A 81 18.07 -7.81 -4.82
C LEU A 81 17.58 -7.11 -6.10
N MET A 82 16.27 -6.99 -6.31
CA MET A 82 15.72 -6.28 -7.46
C MET A 82 15.76 -4.75 -7.33
N GLU A 83 15.98 -4.21 -6.13
CA GLU A 83 15.97 -2.75 -5.89
C GLU A 83 17.00 -2.00 -6.75
N PRO A 84 18.28 -2.39 -6.81
CA PRO A 84 19.27 -1.74 -7.67
C PRO A 84 18.90 -1.82 -9.16
N LEU A 85 18.28 -2.92 -9.61
CA LEU A 85 17.84 -3.07 -11.00
C LEU A 85 16.67 -2.13 -11.32
N VAL A 86 15.65 -2.07 -10.45
CA VAL A 86 14.48 -1.22 -10.67
C VAL A 86 14.87 0.25 -10.62
N MET A 87 15.66 0.67 -9.62
CA MET A 87 16.15 2.06 -9.52
C MET A 87 16.94 2.49 -10.76
N ARG A 88 17.55 1.53 -11.45
CA ARG A 88 18.50 1.77 -12.52
C ARG A 88 17.97 1.46 -13.91
N PHE A 89 16.85 0.77 -14.09
CA PHE A 89 16.28 0.50 -15.44
C PHE A 89 14.83 0.96 -15.59
N ALA A 90 14.07 1.06 -14.51
CA ALA A 90 12.68 1.48 -14.59
C ALA A 90 12.53 3.00 -14.74
N ASP A 91 11.34 3.43 -15.16
CA ASP A 91 10.95 4.83 -15.22
C ASP A 91 10.65 5.43 -13.82
N GLN A 92 10.29 6.70 -13.75
CA GLN A 92 10.05 7.36 -12.47
C GLN A 92 8.80 6.82 -11.75
N GLY A 93 7.76 6.45 -12.49
CA GLY A 93 6.50 5.91 -11.98
C GLY A 93 6.68 4.55 -11.32
N ILE A 94 7.28 3.59 -12.04
CA ILE A 94 7.55 2.26 -11.51
C ILE A 94 8.53 2.32 -10.33
N ARG A 95 9.56 3.17 -10.38
CA ARG A 95 10.48 3.36 -9.24
C ARG A 95 9.74 3.81 -7.97
N ARG A 96 8.82 4.77 -8.09
CA ARG A 96 8.00 5.25 -6.97
C ARG A 96 7.13 4.14 -6.39
N HIS A 97 6.42 3.39 -7.24
CA HIS A 97 5.56 2.29 -6.81
C HIS A 97 6.37 1.15 -6.17
N TYR A 98 7.52 0.81 -6.76
CA TYR A 98 8.42 -0.21 -6.23
C TYR A 98 8.97 0.16 -4.85
N ALA A 99 9.48 1.38 -4.68
CA ALA A 99 9.99 1.85 -3.39
C ALA A 99 8.90 1.81 -2.30
N SER A 100 7.67 2.22 -2.64
CA SER A 100 6.52 2.12 -1.73
C SER A 100 6.21 0.67 -1.34
N ALA A 101 6.20 -0.25 -2.31
CA ALA A 101 5.95 -1.66 -2.08
C ALA A 101 7.06 -2.30 -1.22
N LEU A 102 8.33 -2.04 -1.54
CA LEU A 102 9.46 -2.58 -0.79
C LEU A 102 9.48 -2.07 0.65
N ASN A 103 9.11 -0.81 0.90
CA ASN A 103 8.95 -0.29 2.26
C ASN A 103 7.87 -1.05 3.05
N LYS A 104 6.75 -1.42 2.41
CA LYS A 104 5.71 -2.24 3.05
C LYS A 104 6.20 -3.65 3.36
N VAL A 105 7.01 -4.25 2.47
CA VAL A 105 7.67 -5.54 2.71
C VAL A 105 8.66 -5.41 3.89
N LYS A 106 9.55 -4.41 3.88
CA LYS A 106 10.48 -4.11 4.98
C LYS A 106 9.75 -3.97 6.33
N ALA A 107 8.53 -3.42 6.34
CA ALA A 107 7.74 -3.24 7.57
C ALA A 107 7.27 -4.56 8.22
N VAL A 108 7.11 -5.64 7.46
CA VAL A 108 6.67 -6.95 7.98
C VAL A 108 7.84 -7.88 8.34
N LEU A 109 9.08 -7.49 8.05
CA LEU A 109 10.29 -8.27 8.34
C LEU A 109 10.84 -8.01 9.75
N LYS A 110 11.48 -9.02 10.34
CA LYS A 110 12.14 -8.94 11.66
C LYS A 110 13.45 -8.14 11.56
N ASN A 111 13.87 -7.47 12.64
CA ASN A 111 15.06 -6.60 12.64
C ASN A 111 16.34 -7.27 12.12
N VAL A 112 16.59 -8.55 12.45
CA VAL A 112 17.75 -9.32 11.95
C VAL A 112 17.77 -9.45 10.41
N GLN A 113 16.61 -9.41 9.78
CA GLN A 113 16.46 -9.49 8.32
C GLN A 113 16.70 -8.13 7.66
N LYS A 114 16.38 -7.04 8.36
CA LYS A 114 16.62 -5.66 7.89
C LYS A 114 18.12 -5.36 7.80
N ASP A 115 18.87 -5.68 8.85
CA ASP A 115 20.33 -5.44 8.86
C ASP A 115 21.05 -6.20 7.73
N LYS A 116 20.60 -7.43 7.45
CA LYS A 116 21.14 -8.27 6.36
C LYS A 116 20.76 -7.73 4.97
N MET A 117 19.55 -7.21 4.83
CA MET A 117 19.08 -6.55 3.61
C MET A 117 19.85 -5.26 3.33
N ASP A 118 20.10 -4.44 4.34
CA ASP A 118 20.83 -3.17 4.19
C ASP A 118 22.28 -3.45 3.76
N GLN A 119 22.95 -4.43 4.39
CA GLN A 119 24.29 -4.88 3.96
C GLN A 119 24.32 -5.39 2.51
N MET A 120 23.28 -6.11 2.10
CA MET A 120 23.19 -6.66 0.75
C MET A 120 22.93 -5.56 -0.29
N HIS A 121 22.05 -4.60 0.03
CA HIS A 121 21.78 -3.44 -0.81
C HIS A 121 23.07 -2.63 -1.08
N ASP A 122 23.89 -2.41 -0.05
CA ASP A 122 25.15 -1.68 -0.19
C ASP A 122 26.20 -2.43 -1.03
N SER A 123 26.08 -3.76 -1.11
CA SER A 123 27.02 -4.63 -1.83
C SER A 123 26.63 -4.88 -3.30
N VAL A 124 25.41 -4.54 -3.71
CA VAL A 124 24.88 -4.84 -5.06
C VAL A 124 24.72 -3.57 -5.86
N GLN A 125 25.51 -3.44 -6.93
CA GLN A 125 25.32 -2.40 -7.95
C GLN A 125 24.88 -3.02 -9.27
N ALA A 126 23.74 -2.55 -9.79
CA ALA A 126 23.43 -2.75 -11.20
C ALA A 126 24.31 -1.84 -12.05
N LEU A 127 24.86 -2.29 -13.18
CA LEU A 127 25.59 -1.41 -14.11
C LEU A 127 24.64 -0.92 -15.21
N ARG A 128 24.64 0.39 -15.51
CA ARG A 128 23.83 0.99 -16.58
C ARG A 128 24.74 1.68 -17.60
N PRO A 129 24.58 1.39 -18.90
CA PRO A 129 25.18 2.19 -19.97
C PRO A 129 24.62 3.62 -19.95
N SER A 130 25.46 4.62 -20.20
CA SER A 130 25.11 6.05 -20.17
C SER A 130 24.06 6.46 -21.22
N CYS A 131 23.81 5.62 -22.23
CA CYS A 131 22.86 5.89 -23.32
C CYS A 131 21.39 5.63 -22.98
N LEU A 132 21.09 4.99 -21.85
CA LEU A 132 19.72 4.74 -21.42
C LEU A 132 19.33 5.82 -20.40
N GLN A 133 18.35 6.66 -20.72
CA GLN A 133 17.65 7.54 -19.77
C GLN A 133 16.13 7.26 -19.88
N ASN A 134 15.49 6.92 -18.76
CA ASN A 134 14.06 6.63 -18.70
C ASN A 134 13.40 7.64 -17.75
N ASP A 135 13.11 8.83 -18.28
CA ASP A 135 12.63 9.97 -17.48
C ASP A 135 11.12 10.20 -17.59
N TYR A 136 10.40 9.39 -18.39
CA TYR A 136 8.94 9.49 -18.50
C TYR A 136 8.24 8.19 -18.08
N ASP A 137 7.02 8.34 -17.58
CA ASP A 137 6.24 7.30 -16.88
C ASP A 137 5.43 6.40 -17.83
N TYR A 138 6.08 5.83 -18.85
CA TYR A 138 5.41 4.99 -19.86
C TYR A 138 5.36 3.49 -19.53
N LEU A 139 6.21 2.96 -18.65
CA LEU A 139 6.28 1.51 -18.40
C LEU A 139 5.02 0.98 -17.71
N ALA A 140 4.45 1.75 -16.78
CA ALA A 140 3.21 1.38 -16.11
C ALA A 140 2.04 1.35 -17.10
N GLU A 141 1.99 2.30 -18.02
CA GLU A 141 0.98 2.37 -19.08
C GLU A 141 1.12 1.21 -20.06
N ILE A 142 2.35 0.92 -20.52
CA ILE A 142 2.65 -0.24 -21.37
C ILE A 142 2.28 -1.55 -20.67
N GLN A 143 2.62 -1.70 -19.39
CA GLN A 143 2.26 -2.89 -18.62
C GLN A 143 0.74 -3.08 -18.59
N ASN A 144 -0.02 -2.03 -18.29
CA ASN A 144 -1.48 -2.07 -18.25
C ASN A 144 -2.08 -2.36 -19.63
N ALA A 145 -1.52 -1.75 -20.68
CA ALA A 145 -1.91 -1.99 -22.08
C ALA A 145 -1.72 -3.47 -22.47
N ILE A 146 -0.56 -4.05 -22.16
CA ILE A 146 -0.25 -5.48 -22.39
C ILE A 146 -1.23 -6.37 -21.64
N VAL A 147 -1.48 -6.11 -20.36
CA VAL A 147 -2.39 -6.91 -19.51
C VAL A 147 -3.82 -6.87 -20.05
N ASN A 148 -4.28 -5.69 -20.47
CA ASN A 148 -5.64 -5.50 -20.99
C ASN A 148 -5.79 -5.83 -22.48
N LYS A 149 -4.69 -6.21 -23.16
CA LYS A 149 -4.64 -6.43 -24.62
C LYS A 149 -5.16 -5.26 -25.44
N THR A 150 -5.02 -4.05 -24.91
CA THR A 150 -5.33 -2.79 -25.60
C THR A 150 -4.02 -2.25 -26.13
N ILE A 151 -3.81 -2.34 -27.45
CA ILE A 151 -2.68 -1.71 -28.17
C ILE A 151 -3.21 -0.45 -28.83
#